data_AF-A0AAW9DL23-F1
#
_entry.id   AF-A0AAW9DL23-F1
#
_cell.length_a   1.000
_cell.length_b   1.000
_cell.length_c   1.000
_cell.angle_alpha   90.00
_cell.angle_beta   90.00
_cell.angle_gamma   90.00
#
_symmetry.space_group_name_H-M   'P 1'
#
loop_
_entity.id
_entity.type
_entity.pdbx_description
1 polymer ?
#
loop_
_entity_poly.entity_id
_entity_poly.type
_entity_poly.pdbx_seq_one_letter_code
_entity_poly.pdbx_strand_id
1 'polypeptide(L)' 'MDKIRDVAVIIGSLRKDSINRKTAHALAEVAPAGLRLSIVKIG' A
#
# COMPACT_ATOMS: atom_id res chain seq x y z
N MET A 1 -8.65 22.46 2.13
CA MET A 1 -9.43 21.21 2.15
C MET A 1 -8.53 20.13 1.56
N ASP A 2 -8.02 19.21 2.37
CA ASP A 2 -7.19 18.13 1.87
C ASP A 2 -8.03 17.17 1.04
N LYS A 3 -7.76 17.12 -0.27
CA LYS A 3 -8.46 16.24 -1.20
C LYS A 3 -7.98 14.81 -0.98
N ILE A 4 -8.90 13.89 -0.72
CA ILE A 4 -8.59 12.45 -0.64
C ILE A 4 -8.04 12.00 -1.99
N ARG A 5 -6.88 11.33 -1.98
CA ARG A 5 -6.23 10.80 -3.18
C ARG A 5 -6.23 9.28 -3.17
N ASP A 6 -6.64 8.71 -4.29
CA ASP A 6 -6.54 7.28 -4.53
C ASP A 6 -5.11 6.91 -4.97
N VAL A 7 -4.52 5.91 -4.30
CA VAL A 7 -3.15 5.46 -4.59
C VAL A 7 -3.14 3.94 -4.71
N ALA A 8 -2.72 3.45 -5.87
CA ALA A 8 -2.45 2.04 -6.09
C ALA A 8 -1.02 1.70 -5.60
N VAL A 9 -0.92 0.72 -4.71
CA VAL A 9 0.35 0.23 -4.15
C VAL A 9 0.68 -1.11 -4.81
N ILE A 10 1.72 -1.12 -5.65
CA ILE A 10 2.17 -2.32 -6.35
C ILE A 10 3.27 -2.98 -5.53
N ILE A 11 3.07 -4.25 -5.15
CA ILE A 11 4.10 -5.04 -4.47
C ILE A 11 4.83 -5.88 -5.52
N GLY A 12 6.05 -5.49 -5.86
CA GLY A 12 6.87 -6.19 -6.87
C GLY A 12 7.29 -7.62 -6.50
N SER A 13 7.01 -8.10 -5.28
CA SER A 13 7.37 -9.44 -4.84
C SER A 13 6.19 -10.41 -4.87
N LEU A 14 6.38 -11.54 -5.54
CA LEU A 14 5.42 -12.65 -5.59
C LEU A 14 5.43 -13.53 -4.32
N ARG A 15 6.51 -13.48 -3.53
CA ARG A 15 6.62 -14.25 -2.29
C ARG A 15 5.62 -13.74 -1.26
N LYS A 16 4.86 -14.65 -0.63
CA LYS A 16 3.85 -14.31 0.38
C LYS A 16 4.47 -13.61 1.60
N ASP A 17 5.62 -14.06 2.08
CA ASP A 17 6.28 -13.49 3.25
C ASP A 17 7.36 -12.44 2.94
N SER A 18 7.27 -11.79 1.76
CA SER A 18 8.25 -10.78 1.39
C SER A 18 8.24 -9.57 2.33
N ILE A 19 9.43 -9.03 2.57
CA ILE A 19 9.61 -7.77 3.31
C ILE A 19 8.78 -6.66 2.66
N ASN A 20 8.79 -6.56 1.32
CA ASN A 20 8.01 -5.56 0.59
C ASN A 20 6.51 -5.62 0.92
N ARG A 21 5.94 -6.81 1.08
CA ARG A 21 4.53 -6.96 1.49
C ARG A 21 4.30 -6.48 2.91
N LYS A 22 5.16 -6.89 3.85
CA LYS A 22 5.08 -6.45 5.25
C LYS A 22 5.21 -4.92 5.36
N THR A 23 6.17 -4.34 4.64
CA THR A 23 6.36 -2.88 4.59
C THR A 23 5.15 -2.16 3.98
N ALA A 24 4.56 -2.68 2.91
CA ALA A 24 3.36 -2.06 2.31
C ALA A 24 2.18 -2.02 3.29
N HIS A 25 1.98 -3.07 4.08
CA HIS A 25 0.96 -3.08 5.13
C HIS A 25 1.28 -2.10 6.27
N ALA A 26 2.51 -2.11 6.78
CA ALA A 26 2.92 -1.20 7.84
C ALA A 26 2.83 0.28 7.42
N LEU A 27 3.18 0.61 6.18
CA LEU A 27 3.02 1.97 5.65
C LEU A 27 1.55 2.39 5.51
N ALA A 28 0.65 1.45 5.26
CA ALA A 28 -0.78 1.74 5.20
C ALA A 28 -1.36 2.07 6.57
N GLU A 29 -0.83 1.50 7.66
CA GLU A 29 -1.27 1.78 9.03
C GLU A 29 -0.89 3.20 9.49
N VAL A 30 0.23 3.74 8.99
CA VAL A 30 0.72 5.09 9.33
C VAL A 30 0.39 6.14 8.27
N ALA A 31 -0.37 5.77 7.24
CA ALA A 31 -0.71 6.68 6.16
C ALA A 31 -1.63 7.81 6.65
N PRO A 32 -1.43 9.05 6.19
CA PRO A 32 -2.33 10.15 6.50
C PRO A 32 -3.73 9.89 5.93
N ALA A 33 -4.76 10.38 6.62
CA ALA A 33 -6.17 10.16 6.24
C ALA A 33 -6.56 10.70 4.85
N GLY A 34 -5.75 11.60 4.27
CA GLY A 34 -5.91 12.10 2.91
C GLY A 34 -5.50 11.11 1.81
N LEU A 35 -4.96 9.93 2.15
CA LEU A 35 -4.55 8.91 1.20
C LEU A 35 -5.39 7.64 1.36
N ARG A 36 -6.07 7.24 0.28
CA ARG A 36 -6.77 5.97 0.19
C ARG A 36 -5.91 4.98 -0.58
N LEU A 37 -5.20 4.12 0.16
CA LEU A 37 -4.29 3.15 -0.40
C LEU A 37 -5.01 1.86 -0.80
N SER A 38 -4.65 1.30 -1.95
CA SER A 38 -5.15 0.00 -2.42
C SER A 38 -3.99 -0.86 -2.90
N ILE A 39 -3.78 -2.01 -2.26
CA ILE A 39 -2.72 -2.96 -2.65
C ILE A 39 -3.18 -3.73 -3.89
N VAL A 40 -2.36 -3.69 -4.95
CA VAL A 40 -2.62 -4.38 -6.21
C VAL A 40 -1.76 -5.64 -6.29
N LYS A 41 -2.43 -6.79 -6.47
CA LYS A 41 -1.78 -8.08 -6.64
C LYS A 41 -1.31 -8.25 -8.10
N ILE A 42 -0.08 -8.71 -8.28
CA ILE A 42 0.56 -8.91 -9.60
C ILE A 42 0.85 -10.39 -9.95
N GLY A 43 0.45 -11.32 -9.10
CA GLY A 43 0.66 -12.77 -9.25
C GLY A 43 0.50 -13.50 -7.93
#